data_AF-A0A165DSF5-F1
#
_entry.id   AF-A0A165DSF5-F1
#
_cell.length_a   1.000
_cell.length_b   1.000
_cell.length_c   1.000
_cell.angle_alpha   90.00
_cell.angle_beta   90.00
_cell.angle_gamma   90.00
#
_symmetry.space_group_name_H-M   'P 1'
#
loop_
_entity.id
_entity.type
_entity.pdbx_description
1 polymer ?
#
loop_
_entity_poly.entity_id
_entity_poly.type
_entity_poly.pdbx_seq_one_letter_code
_entity_poly.pdbx_strand_id
1 'polypeptide(L)' 'KKLFRLDVDDDIWQEDPGLGPQDEGDLPQWQVDRDVREGIIMFLERQRCLEEVERLNAEARALLGWWLEERDVL' A
#
# COMPACT_ATOMS: atom_id res chain seq x y z
N LYS A 1 9.52 -19.83 17.32
CA LYS A 1 8.31 -18.98 17.23
C LYS A 1 8.33 -18.20 15.89
N LYS A 2 7.80 -18.78 14.81
CA LYS A 2 7.64 -18.13 13.49
C LYS A 2 6.19 -18.11 12.98
N LEU A 3 5.24 -18.64 13.76
CA LEU A 3 3.85 -18.84 13.34
C LEU A 3 3.06 -17.55 13.05
N PHE A 4 3.60 -16.38 13.37
CA PHE A 4 2.95 -15.07 13.19
C PHE A 4 3.82 -14.05 12.44
N ARG A 5 4.81 -14.51 11.66
CA ARG A 5 5.68 -13.67 10.83
C ARG A 5 5.54 -14.00 9.35
N LEU A 6 4.33 -14.39 8.97
CA LEU A 6 4.01 -14.71 7.59
C LEU A 6 3.64 -13.42 6.88
N ASP A 7 4.55 -12.94 6.05
CA ASP A 7 4.32 -11.81 5.17
C ASP A 7 3.78 -12.32 3.83
N VAL A 8 3.04 -11.48 3.11
CA VAL A 8 2.53 -11.81 1.76
C VAL A 8 3.67 -11.92 0.75
N ASP A 9 4.81 -11.29 1.04
CA ASP A 9 6.03 -11.33 0.25
C ASP A 9 6.94 -12.55 0.57
N ASP A 10 6.54 -13.43 1.49
CA ASP A 10 7.32 -14.63 1.84
C ASP A 10 7.32 -15.64 0.67
N ASP A 11 8.48 -16.23 0.37
CA ASP A 11 8.71 -17.14 -0.76
C ASP A 11 7.76 -18.35 -0.74
N ILE A 12 7.21 -18.68 0.44
CA ILE A 12 6.21 -19.75 0.58
C ILE A 12 4.91 -19.50 -0.21
N TRP A 13 4.63 -18.25 -0.59
CA TRP A 13 3.50 -17.87 -1.44
C TRP A 13 3.87 -17.82 -2.93
N GLN A 14 5.16 -17.81 -3.24
CA GLN A 14 5.70 -17.75 -4.61
C GLN A 14 5.89 -19.15 -5.21
N GLU A 15 6.22 -20.16 -4.38
CA GLU A 15 6.45 -21.53 -4.84
C GLU A 15 5.21 -22.42 -4.62
N ASP A 16 4.50 -22.68 -5.73
CA ASP A 16 3.39 -23.63 -5.92
C ASP A 16 2.15 -23.42 -5.02
N PRO A 17 1.01 -22.95 -5.55
CA PRO A 17 -0.25 -22.86 -4.81
C PRO A 17 -0.83 -24.23 -4.38
N GLY A 18 -0.11 -25.34 -4.55
CA GLY A 18 -0.55 -26.70 -4.24
C GLY A 18 -1.57 -27.21 -5.25
N LEU A 19 -1.63 -26.58 -6.42
CA LEU A 19 -2.64 -26.85 -7.46
C LEU A 19 -2.10 -27.68 -8.62
N GLY A 20 -0.87 -28.18 -8.50
CA GLY A 20 -0.18 -28.94 -9.55
C GLY A 20 0.41 -28.02 -10.63
N PRO A 21 1.01 -28.59 -11.68
CA PRO A 21 1.59 -27.79 -12.76
C PRO A 21 0.49 -26.99 -13.45
N GLN A 22 0.51 -25.67 -13.25
CA GLN A 22 -0.33 -24.72 -13.99
C GLN A 22 0.48 -24.18 -15.15
N ASP A 23 -0.14 -24.10 -16.33
CA ASP A 23 0.46 -23.42 -17.47
C ASP A 23 0.58 -21.93 -17.11
N GLU A 24 1.78 -21.36 -17.25
CA GLU A 24 2.04 -19.94 -16.96
C GLU A 24 1.11 -19.02 -17.76
N GLY A 25 0.62 -19.48 -18.93
CA GLY A 25 -0.35 -18.75 -19.75
C GLY A 25 -1.75 -18.60 -19.14
N ASP A 26 -2.14 -19.47 -18.21
CA ASP A 26 -3.46 -19.46 -17.56
C ASP A 26 -3.46 -18.68 -16.23
N LEU A 27 -2.28 -18.24 -15.77
CA LEU A 27 -2.12 -17.51 -14.51
C LEU A 27 -2.40 -16.01 -14.69
N PRO A 28 -2.98 -15.34 -13.69
CA PRO A 28 -3.10 -13.89 -13.70
C PRO A 28 -1.74 -13.21 -13.85
N GLN A 29 -1.67 -12.14 -14.64
CA GLN A 29 -0.40 -11.45 -14.91
C GLN A 29 0.28 -10.91 -13.65
N TRP A 30 -0.47 -10.52 -12.62
CA TRP A 30 0.14 -10.09 -11.35
C TRP A 30 0.92 -11.21 -10.65
N GLN A 31 0.73 -12.48 -11.02
CA GLN A 31 1.44 -13.61 -10.42
C GLN A 31 2.71 -13.97 -11.21
N VAL A 32 2.67 -13.84 -12.53
CA VAL A 32 3.76 -14.30 -13.43
C VAL A 32 4.59 -13.18 -14.03
N ASP A 33 4.02 -11.97 -14.17
CA ASP A 33 4.68 -10.81 -14.76
C ASP A 33 5.22 -9.90 -13.65
N ARG A 34 6.56 -9.75 -13.66
CA ARG A 34 7.28 -8.89 -12.71
C ARG A 34 6.92 -7.41 -12.90
N ASP A 35 6.82 -6.93 -14.14
CA ASP A 35 6.56 -5.53 -14.42
C ASP A 35 5.13 -5.15 -13.99
N VAL A 36 4.18 -6.08 -14.13
CA VAL A 36 2.82 -5.91 -13.59
C VAL A 36 2.83 -5.81 -12.07
N ARG A 37 3.57 -6.67 -11.36
CA ARG A 37 3.70 -6.59 -9.89
C ARG A 37 4.32 -5.28 -9.43
N GLU A 38 5.45 -4.90 -10.01
CA GLU A 38 6.12 -3.65 -9.69
C GLU A 38 5.20 -2.46 -9.98
N GLY A 39 4.47 -2.49 -11.11
CA GLY A 39 3.49 -1.47 -11.48
C GLY A 39 2.37 -1.30 -10.45
N ILE A 40 1.81 -2.41 -9.93
CA ILE A 40 0.78 -2.37 -8.89
C ILE A 40 1.32 -1.70 -7.62
N ILE A 41 2.51 -2.09 -7.16
CA ILE A 41 3.14 -1.52 -5.95
C ILE A 41 3.36 -0.02 -6.14
N MET A 42 3.93 0.40 -7.27
CA MET A 42 4.20 1.81 -7.57
C MET A 42 2.90 2.63 -7.64
N PHE A 43 1.83 2.05 -8.21
CA PHE A 43 0.52 2.70 -8.24
C PHE A 43 -0.05 2.90 -6.83
N LEU A 44 0.00 1.88 -5.98
CA LEU A 44 -0.49 1.94 -4.61
C LEU A 44 0.30 2.95 -3.76
N GLU A 45 1.63 2.95 -3.87
CA GLU A 45 2.48 3.94 -3.19
C GLU A 45 2.16 5.37 -3.64
N ARG A 46 1.97 5.60 -4.94
CA ARG A 46 1.53 6.91 -5.44
C ARG A 46 0.19 7.33 -4.84
N GLN A 47 -0.81 6.44 -4.78
CA GLN A 47 -2.11 6.75 -4.19
C GLN A 47 -1.98 7.09 -2.71
N ARG A 48 -1.19 6.32 -1.96
CA ARG A 48 -0.90 6.57 -0.54
C ARG A 48 -0.25 7.94 -0.32
N CYS A 49 0.70 8.33 -1.16
CA CYS A 49 1.31 9.67 -1.09
C CYS A 49 0.27 10.78 -1.32
N LEU A 50 -0.67 10.59 -2.25
CA LEU A 50 -1.74 11.58 -2.50
C LEU A 50 -2.66 11.72 -1.29
N GLU A 51 -3.11 10.60 -0.72
CA GLU A 51 -3.92 10.58 0.49
C GLU A 51 -3.21 11.27 1.67
N GLU A 52 -1.92 10.99 1.86
CA GLU A 52 -1.12 11.60 2.92
C GLU A 52 -1.03 13.13 2.75
N VAL A 53 -0.83 13.61 1.53
CA VAL A 53 -0.79 15.06 1.24
C VAL A 53 -2.14 15.70 1.52
N GLU A 54 -3.26 15.05 1.16
CA GLU A 54 -4.60 15.54 1.49
C GLU A 54 -4.82 15.62 3.00
N ARG A 55 -4.41 14.58 3.74
CA ARG A 55 -4.51 14.54 5.21
C ARG A 55 -3.68 15.66 5.86
N LEU A 56 -2.41 15.81 5.49
CA LEU A 56 -1.53 16.84 6.03
C LEU A 56 -2.08 18.25 5.76
N ASN A 57 -2.65 18.49 4.58
CA ASN A 57 -3.28 19.77 4.27
C ASN A 57 -4.51 20.03 5.15
N ALA A 58 -5.33 19.02 5.40
CA ALA A 58 -6.48 19.14 6.30
C ALA A 58 -6.05 19.45 7.73
N GLU A 59 -5.06 18.73 8.25
CA GLU A 59 -4.49 18.94 9.58
C GLU A 59 -3.88 20.34 9.74
N ALA A 60 -3.08 20.79 8.75
CA ALA A 60 -2.48 22.12 8.77
C ALA A 60 -3.54 23.24 8.80
N ARG A 61 -4.64 23.09 8.03
CA ARG A 61 -5.76 24.03 8.04
C ARG A 61 -6.48 24.04 9.39
N ALA A 62 -6.72 22.86 9.96
CA ALA A 62 -7.37 22.75 11.27
C ALA A 62 -6.52 23.41 12.37
N LEU A 63 -5.20 23.16 12.38
CA LEU A 63 -4.28 23.76 13.31
C LEU A 63 -4.24 25.30 13.18
N LEU A 64 -4.18 25.81 11.94
CA LEU A 64 -4.21 27.24 11.69
C LEU A 64 -5.53 27.87 12.15
N GLY A 65 -6.67 27.22 11.86
CA GLY A 65 -7.97 27.68 12.34
C GLY A 65 -8.02 27.78 13.86
N TRP A 66 -7.63 26.72 14.55
CA TRP A 66 -7.54 26.69 16.01
C TRP A 66 -6.61 27.80 16.56
N TRP A 67 -5.43 27.99 15.96
CA TRP A 67 -4.49 29.02 16.42
C TRP A 67 -5.05 30.44 16.28
N LEU A 68 -5.76 30.73 15.19
CA LEU A 68 -6.38 32.04 14.99
C LEU A 68 -7.50 32.30 15.99
N GLU A 69 -8.31 31.29 16.28
CA GLU A 69 -9.35 31.36 17.32
C GLU A 69 -8.73 31.65 18.69
N GLU A 70 -7.68 30.92 19.09
CA GLU A 70 -7.03 31.09 20.38
C GLU A 70 -6.34 32.45 20.52
N ARG A 71 -5.68 32.92 19.45
CA ARG A 71 -5.03 34.24 19.44
C ARG A 71 -6.03 35.37 19.67
N ASP A 72 -7.23 35.26 19.12
CA ASP A 72 -8.24 36.33 19.23
C ASP A 72 -8.96 36.31 20.61
N VAL A 73 -8.75 35.27 21.43
CA VAL A 73 -9.25 35.14 22.81
C VAL A 73 -8.27 35.69 23.86
N LEU A 74 -6.98 35.80 23.53
CA LEU A 74 -5.89 36.30 24.39
C LEU A 74 -5.64 37.80 24.24
#